data_AF-A0A3S9B027-F1
#
_entry.id   AF-A0A3S9B027-F1
#
_cell.length_a   1.000
_cell.length_b   1.000
_cell.length_c   1.000
_cell.angle_alpha   90.00
_cell.angle_beta   90.00
_cell.angle_gamma   90.00
#
_symmetry.space_group_name_H-M   'P 1'
#
loop_
_entity.id
_entity.type
_entity.pdbx_description
1 polymer ?
#
loop_
_entity_poly.entity_id
_entity_poly.type
_entity_poly.pdbx_seq_one_letter_code
_entity_poly.pdbx_strand_id
1 'polypeptide(L)'
;MIPGGWTHVFCLTVGLLVAALPAQAAGRPVPEGNRFAEQPAVPGASSRRTSGLNTTFEAKYRRIYDLLASDEGLRTKIRSAGRAYGIDPIHIVGALVGEHTYNVDAYDRLQSYYVKAVAYAGERFSFGYKGENVLTFVAREPFAHCGELTGSYALWSCRERVWDNVFRGRTVEGARYPNDRFSAVFFQPFFAGQTFGLGQINPLTALKMSDRVNKVSGYPKLQADDPIGVYQAIMDPDRSLAYMAAILASSIEVYKRVANFDISTNPGITATLYNVGDPDLRAAVLARRNGGGGRHLPEENYYGWLVNDRLEELRTLFPES
;
A
#
# COMPACT_ATOMS: atom_id res chain seq x y z
N MET A 1 84.77 -8.19 -31.45
CA MET A 1 83.76 -8.28 -32.53
C MET A 1 82.68 -9.25 -32.08
N ILE A 2 81.41 -8.91 -32.37
CA ILE A 2 80.13 -9.52 -31.96
C ILE A 2 79.63 -9.06 -30.57
N PRO A 3 78.59 -8.18 -30.50
CA PRO A 3 77.88 -7.87 -29.27
C PRO A 3 76.68 -8.81 -29.08
N GLY A 4 76.45 -9.23 -27.82
CA GLY A 4 75.34 -10.10 -27.42
C GLY A 4 74.01 -9.34 -27.36
N GLY A 5 72.98 -9.91 -27.99
CA GLY A 5 71.61 -9.41 -27.95
C GLY A 5 70.90 -9.77 -26.65
N TRP A 6 70.27 -8.79 -26.03
CA TRP A 6 69.35 -8.97 -24.91
C TRP A 6 67.92 -8.96 -25.45
N THR A 7 67.21 -10.08 -25.31
CA THR A 7 65.78 -10.20 -25.57
C THR A 7 64.99 -9.56 -24.43
N HIS A 8 64.30 -8.45 -24.70
CA HIS A 8 63.32 -7.86 -23.78
C HIS A 8 61.99 -8.61 -23.88
N VAL A 9 61.54 -9.21 -22.78
CA VAL A 9 60.18 -9.72 -22.60
C VAL A 9 59.31 -8.56 -22.09
N PHE A 10 58.35 -8.13 -22.90
CA PHE A 10 57.32 -7.15 -22.50
C PHE A 10 56.18 -7.89 -21.79
N CYS A 11 56.08 -7.76 -20.47
CA CYS A 11 54.90 -8.19 -19.71
C CYS A 11 53.82 -7.10 -19.81
N LEU A 12 52.76 -7.37 -20.57
CA LEU A 12 51.57 -6.52 -20.66
C LEU A 12 50.63 -6.86 -19.49
N THR A 13 50.65 -6.05 -18.43
CA THR A 13 49.64 -6.10 -17.36
C THR A 13 48.36 -5.42 -17.81
N VAL A 14 47.31 -6.20 -18.07
CA VAL A 14 45.95 -5.70 -18.29
C VAL A 14 45.34 -5.32 -16.93
N GLY A 15 45.17 -4.03 -16.67
CA GLY A 15 44.47 -3.53 -15.50
C GLY A 15 42.96 -3.65 -15.67
N LEU A 16 42.29 -4.48 -14.86
CA LEU A 16 40.84 -4.49 -14.73
C LEU A 16 40.38 -3.20 -14.03
N LEU A 17 39.78 -2.28 -14.79
CA LEU A 17 38.97 -1.18 -14.25
C LEU A 17 37.61 -1.75 -13.83
N VAL A 18 37.46 -2.03 -12.53
CA VAL A 18 36.14 -2.29 -11.94
C VAL A 18 35.43 -0.94 -11.82
N ALA A 19 34.47 -0.68 -12.70
CA ALA A 19 33.59 0.47 -12.58
C ALA A 19 32.76 0.30 -11.30
N ALA A 20 33.04 1.12 -10.28
CA ALA A 20 32.19 1.21 -9.10
C ALA A 20 30.81 1.72 -9.53
N LEU A 21 29.81 0.85 -9.51
CA LEU A 21 28.42 1.27 -9.64
C LEU A 21 28.13 2.28 -8.52
N PRO A 22 27.44 3.40 -8.80
CA PRO A 22 27.09 4.35 -7.76
C PRO A 22 26.29 3.63 -6.69
N ALA A 23 26.76 3.68 -5.45
CA ALA A 23 26.00 3.21 -4.30
C ALA A 23 24.67 3.97 -4.30
N GLN A 24 23.55 3.24 -4.37
CA GLN A 24 22.24 3.85 -4.14
C GLN A 24 22.30 4.49 -2.76
N ALA A 25 22.24 5.83 -2.70
CA ALA A 25 22.23 6.54 -1.44
C ALA A 25 21.08 5.96 -0.60
N ALA A 26 21.40 5.43 0.58
CA ALA A 26 20.39 5.01 1.50
C ALA A 26 19.48 6.21 1.79
N GLY A 27 18.16 6.03 1.59
CA GLY A 27 17.18 7.06 1.87
C GLY A 27 17.39 7.65 3.26
N ARG A 28 17.13 8.94 3.44
CA ARG A 28 17.28 9.61 4.74
C ARG A 28 16.36 8.93 5.75
N PRO A 29 16.87 8.40 6.87
CA PRO A 29 16.02 7.72 7.84
C PRO A 29 15.01 8.70 8.42
N VAL A 30 13.77 8.24 8.55
CA VAL A 30 12.70 8.98 9.22
C VAL A 30 12.58 8.45 10.64
N PRO A 31 12.90 9.27 11.65
CA PRO A 31 12.90 8.79 13.03
C PRO A 31 11.51 8.35 13.46
N GLU A 32 11.47 7.38 14.37
CA GLU A 32 10.26 6.94 15.05
C GLU A 32 9.52 8.07 15.77
N GLY A 33 8.27 7.82 16.11
CA GLY A 33 7.42 8.74 16.85
C GLY A 33 6.78 9.82 15.96
N ASN A 34 5.98 10.65 16.61
CA ASN A 34 5.13 11.64 15.94
C ASN A 34 5.86 12.91 15.53
N ARG A 35 5.39 13.55 14.45
CA ARG A 35 5.79 14.91 14.07
C ARG A 35 4.92 15.98 14.72
N PHE A 36 3.73 15.61 15.20
CA PHE A 36 2.83 16.47 15.95
C PHE A 36 2.73 16.03 17.41
N ALA A 37 2.75 17.00 18.33
CA ALA A 37 2.60 16.73 19.78
C ALA A 37 1.21 16.20 20.13
N GLU A 38 0.18 16.64 19.40
CA GLU A 38 -1.20 16.21 19.57
C GLU A 38 -1.69 15.49 18.32
N GLN A 39 -2.68 14.60 18.51
CA GLN A 39 -3.28 13.87 17.42
C GLN A 39 -3.94 14.83 16.41
N PRO A 40 -3.62 14.72 15.10
CA PRO A 40 -4.35 15.45 14.07
C PRO A 40 -5.86 15.16 14.11
N ALA A 41 -6.67 16.11 13.65
CA ALA A 41 -8.13 15.98 13.68
C ALA A 41 -8.64 14.69 13.01
N VAL A 42 -9.46 13.94 13.75
CA VAL A 42 -10.13 12.74 13.23
C VAL A 42 -11.33 13.16 12.37
N PRO A 43 -11.48 12.63 11.15
CA PRO A 43 -12.61 12.96 10.29
C PRO A 43 -13.96 12.68 10.96
N GLY A 44 -14.92 13.60 10.82
CA GLY A 44 -16.23 13.48 11.47
C GLY A 44 -17.04 12.24 11.05
N ALA A 45 -16.76 11.65 9.89
CA ALA A 45 -17.35 10.36 9.50
C ALA A 45 -16.92 9.22 10.45
N SER A 46 -15.65 9.18 10.86
CA SER A 46 -15.13 8.19 11.80
C SER A 46 -15.73 8.38 13.19
N SER A 47 -15.87 9.64 13.64
CA SER A 47 -16.53 9.96 14.92
C SER A 47 -17.99 9.54 14.92
N ARG A 48 -18.75 9.88 13.86
CA ARG A 48 -20.17 9.48 13.73
C ARG A 48 -20.36 7.96 13.73
N ARG A 49 -19.52 7.20 13.02
CA ARG A 49 -19.57 5.72 13.04
C ARG A 49 -19.30 5.17 14.44
N THR A 50 -18.30 5.73 15.12
CA THR A 50 -17.90 5.28 16.46
C THR A 50 -19.00 5.55 17.49
N SER A 51 -19.58 6.75 17.47
CA SER A 51 -20.75 7.09 18.30
C SER A 51 -21.97 6.23 17.96
N GLY A 52 -22.22 5.95 16.67
CA GLY A 52 -23.33 5.08 16.24
C GLY A 52 -23.20 3.62 16.69
N LEU A 53 -21.98 3.17 17.02
CA LEU A 53 -21.70 1.86 17.62
C LEU A 53 -21.66 1.91 19.16
N ASN A 54 -22.04 3.03 19.78
CA ASN A 54 -21.99 3.25 21.24
C ASN A 54 -20.63 2.88 21.85
N THR A 55 -19.54 3.25 21.17
CA THR A 55 -18.17 2.95 21.61
C THR A 55 -17.26 4.18 21.49
N THR A 56 -16.00 4.04 21.88
CA THR A 56 -14.96 5.08 21.79
C THR A 56 -13.77 4.58 20.97
N PHE A 57 -12.93 5.49 20.47
CA PHE A 57 -11.70 5.08 19.78
C PHE A 57 -10.78 4.26 20.70
N GLU A 58 -10.66 4.63 21.98
CA GLU A 58 -9.87 3.85 22.94
C GLU A 58 -10.43 2.44 23.15
N ALA A 59 -11.75 2.30 23.29
CA ALA A 59 -12.37 0.98 23.42
C ALA A 59 -12.14 0.11 22.18
N LYS A 60 -12.18 0.72 20.99
CA LYS A 60 -11.89 0.03 19.72
C LYS A 60 -10.42 -0.36 19.60
N TYR A 61 -9.51 0.52 19.98
CA TYR A 61 -8.08 0.24 20.08
C TYR A 61 -7.83 -0.96 21.00
N ARG A 62 -8.41 -0.97 22.21
CA ARG A 62 -8.29 -2.07 23.16
C ARG A 62 -8.79 -3.39 22.59
N ARG A 63 -9.92 -3.40 21.88
CA ARG A 63 -10.44 -4.62 21.23
C ARG A 63 -9.46 -5.23 20.22
N ILE A 64 -8.88 -4.42 19.33
CA ILE A 64 -7.90 -4.94 18.35
C ILE A 64 -6.60 -5.34 19.03
N TYR A 65 -6.16 -4.60 20.06
CA TYR A 65 -5.02 -4.96 20.87
C TYR A 65 -5.22 -6.33 21.56
N ASP A 66 -6.34 -6.53 22.25
CA ASP A 66 -6.65 -7.77 22.96
C ASP A 66 -6.76 -8.97 22.01
N LEU A 67 -7.33 -8.76 20.81
CA LEU A 67 -7.35 -9.77 19.75
C LEU A 67 -5.91 -10.18 19.35
N LEU A 68 -5.04 -9.20 19.08
CA LEU A 68 -3.65 -9.48 18.74
C LEU A 68 -2.89 -10.14 19.90
N ALA A 69 -3.16 -9.75 21.13
CA ALA A 69 -2.51 -10.30 22.32
C ALA A 69 -2.92 -11.77 22.56
N SER A 70 -4.20 -12.08 22.37
CA SER A 70 -4.75 -13.42 22.64
C SER A 70 -4.56 -14.42 21.49
N ASP A 71 -4.39 -13.96 20.25
CA ASP A 71 -4.26 -14.83 19.08
C ASP A 71 -2.79 -14.99 18.61
N GLU A 72 -2.10 -16.00 19.15
CA GLU A 72 -0.73 -16.35 18.73
C GLU A 72 -0.64 -16.81 17.27
N GLY A 73 -1.69 -17.45 16.74
CA GLY A 73 -1.75 -17.90 15.36
C GLY A 73 -1.73 -16.71 14.39
N LEU A 74 -2.55 -15.70 14.67
CA LEU A 74 -2.56 -14.43 13.93
C LEU A 74 -1.22 -13.71 14.03
N ARG A 75 -0.63 -13.61 15.24
CA ARG A 75 0.70 -13.00 15.41
C ARG A 75 1.77 -13.72 14.59
N THR A 76 1.75 -15.05 14.58
CA THR A 76 2.67 -15.88 13.78
C THR A 76 2.53 -15.60 12.28
N LYS A 77 1.29 -15.51 11.79
CA LYS A 77 0.99 -15.18 10.39
C LYS A 77 1.45 -13.77 10.02
N ILE A 78 1.22 -12.79 10.89
CA ILE A 78 1.70 -11.40 10.71
C ILE A 78 3.24 -11.37 10.61
N ARG A 79 3.96 -12.04 11.53
CA ARG A 79 5.43 -12.13 11.47
C ARG A 79 5.91 -12.81 10.19
N SER A 80 5.23 -13.88 9.78
CA SER A 80 5.55 -14.60 8.54
C SER A 80 5.38 -13.69 7.31
N ALA A 81 4.28 -12.96 7.22
CA ALA A 81 4.03 -11.99 6.16
C ALA A 81 5.06 -10.86 6.18
N GLY A 82 5.38 -10.28 7.35
CA GLY A 82 6.43 -9.26 7.48
C GLY A 82 7.77 -9.75 6.93
N ARG A 83 8.23 -10.92 7.39
CA ARG A 83 9.48 -11.54 6.91
C ARG A 83 9.48 -11.80 5.41
N ALA A 84 8.40 -12.37 4.86
CA ALA A 84 8.32 -12.69 3.43
C ALA A 84 8.45 -11.44 2.54
N TYR A 85 7.96 -10.29 3.00
CA TYR A 85 7.99 -9.03 2.27
C TYR A 85 9.13 -8.09 2.68
N GLY A 86 9.99 -8.52 3.62
CA GLY A 86 11.15 -7.75 4.07
C GLY A 86 10.79 -6.49 4.86
N ILE A 87 9.71 -6.53 5.65
CA ILE A 87 9.29 -5.41 6.51
C ILE A 87 9.12 -5.90 7.95
N ASP A 88 9.35 -5.00 8.92
CA ASP A 88 9.01 -5.27 10.32
C ASP A 88 7.49 -5.54 10.43
N PRO A 89 7.06 -6.65 11.07
CA PRO A 89 5.65 -6.95 11.29
C PRO A 89 4.87 -5.81 11.97
N ILE A 90 5.54 -4.92 12.72
CA ILE A 90 4.91 -3.76 13.35
C ILE A 90 4.24 -2.82 12.33
N HIS A 91 4.67 -2.80 11.06
CA HIS A 91 3.99 -2.05 10.01
C HIS A 91 2.61 -2.62 9.67
N ILE A 92 2.50 -3.95 9.62
CA ILE A 92 1.21 -4.64 9.40
C ILE A 92 0.29 -4.41 10.60
N VAL A 93 0.85 -4.51 11.81
CA VAL A 93 0.14 -4.24 13.07
C VAL A 93 -0.38 -2.80 13.10
N GLY A 94 0.46 -1.82 12.75
CA GLY A 94 0.06 -0.42 12.70
C GLY A 94 -1.12 -0.17 11.74
N ALA A 95 -1.09 -0.80 10.55
CA ALA A 95 -2.19 -0.73 9.61
C ALA A 95 -3.49 -1.34 10.19
N LEU A 96 -3.42 -2.54 10.78
CA LEU A 96 -4.57 -3.17 11.45
C LEU A 96 -5.14 -2.30 12.58
N VAL A 97 -4.28 -1.82 13.46
CA VAL A 97 -4.67 -0.99 14.61
C VAL A 97 -5.35 0.29 14.15
N GLY A 98 -4.78 0.99 13.16
CA GLY A 98 -5.41 2.19 12.61
C GLY A 98 -6.80 1.88 12.05
N GLU A 99 -6.90 0.87 11.18
CA GLU A 99 -8.15 0.50 10.49
C GLU A 99 -9.26 0.12 11.48
N HIS A 100 -8.93 -0.72 12.47
CA HIS A 100 -9.87 -1.19 13.47
C HIS A 100 -10.14 -0.18 14.60
N THR A 101 -9.32 0.85 14.74
CA THR A 101 -9.63 1.94 15.68
C THR A 101 -10.59 2.94 15.06
N TYR A 102 -10.38 3.37 13.81
CA TYR A 102 -11.11 4.52 13.26
C TYR A 102 -12.11 4.19 12.15
N ASN A 103 -11.96 3.07 11.43
CA ASN A 103 -12.82 2.74 10.30
C ASN A 103 -13.83 1.65 10.63
N VAL A 104 -13.37 0.53 11.17
CA VAL A 104 -14.16 -0.68 11.40
C VAL A 104 -14.01 -1.19 12.84
N ASP A 105 -14.77 -2.20 13.26
CA ASP A 105 -14.60 -2.92 14.52
C ASP A 105 -14.04 -4.32 14.24
N ALA A 106 -13.17 -4.85 15.11
CA ALA A 106 -12.40 -6.08 14.91
C ALA A 106 -13.25 -7.36 14.93
N TYR A 107 -14.30 -7.41 15.75
CA TYR A 107 -15.09 -8.64 15.94
C TYR A 107 -16.33 -8.74 15.03
N ASP A 108 -16.87 -7.62 14.57
CA ASP A 108 -18.24 -7.57 14.03
C ASP A 108 -18.46 -8.24 12.66
N ARG A 109 -17.43 -8.79 11.98
CA ARG A 109 -17.49 -8.79 10.50
C ARG A 109 -17.03 -10.00 9.71
N LEU A 110 -16.65 -11.15 10.29
CA LEU A 110 -16.59 -12.38 9.48
C LEU A 110 -17.95 -12.65 8.81
N GLN A 111 -19.05 -12.42 9.55
CA GLN A 111 -20.42 -12.52 9.01
C GLN A 111 -20.71 -11.45 7.95
N SER A 112 -20.32 -10.18 8.16
CA SER A 112 -20.54 -9.14 7.14
C SER A 112 -19.70 -9.36 5.87
N TYR A 113 -18.48 -9.91 6.01
CA TYR A 113 -17.63 -10.26 4.88
C TYR A 113 -18.26 -11.41 4.10
N TYR A 114 -18.81 -12.41 4.80
CA TYR A 114 -19.58 -13.47 4.18
C TYR A 114 -20.81 -12.94 3.45
N VAL A 115 -21.62 -12.07 4.07
CA VAL A 115 -22.78 -11.44 3.40
C VAL A 115 -22.37 -10.65 2.16
N LYS A 116 -21.28 -9.88 2.25
CA LYS A 116 -20.71 -9.19 1.09
C LYS A 116 -20.29 -10.20 0.03
N ALA A 117 -19.51 -11.22 0.39
CA ALA A 117 -19.05 -12.26 -0.53
C ALA A 117 -20.20 -12.95 -1.25
N VAL A 118 -21.30 -13.26 -0.54
CA VAL A 118 -22.52 -13.82 -1.12
C VAL A 118 -23.22 -12.85 -2.06
N ALA A 119 -23.34 -11.56 -1.69
CA ALA A 119 -23.88 -10.53 -2.57
C ALA A 119 -23.06 -10.39 -3.86
N TYR A 120 -21.74 -10.54 -3.78
CA TYR A 120 -20.87 -10.58 -4.95
C TYR A 120 -21.02 -11.91 -5.72
N ALA A 121 -21.17 -13.06 -5.07
CA ALA A 121 -21.27 -14.36 -5.76
C ALA A 121 -22.60 -14.58 -6.54
N GLY A 122 -23.66 -13.85 -6.22
CA GLY A 122 -25.01 -14.04 -6.75
C GLY A 122 -25.36 -13.32 -8.06
N GLU A 123 -24.51 -12.42 -8.56
CA GLU A 123 -24.78 -11.61 -9.76
C GLU A 123 -23.68 -11.76 -10.82
N ARG A 124 -24.02 -11.56 -12.11
CA ARG A 124 -23.03 -11.30 -13.17
C ARG A 124 -22.44 -9.90 -12.97
N PHE A 125 -21.65 -9.72 -11.91
CA PHE A 125 -21.06 -8.42 -11.63
C PHE A 125 -19.71 -8.26 -12.35
N SER A 126 -19.47 -7.06 -12.83
CA SER A 126 -18.21 -6.67 -13.45
C SER A 126 -17.70 -5.38 -12.81
N PHE A 127 -16.39 -5.18 -12.78
CA PHE A 127 -15.86 -3.85 -12.48
C PHE A 127 -16.25 -2.91 -13.62
N GLY A 128 -16.90 -1.80 -13.29
CA GLY A 128 -17.50 -0.93 -14.28
C GLY A 128 -18.23 0.26 -13.69
N TYR A 129 -18.57 1.21 -14.57
CA TYR A 129 -19.31 2.42 -14.24
C TYR A 129 -20.44 2.64 -15.24
N LYS A 130 -21.67 2.85 -14.75
CA LYS A 130 -22.87 3.06 -15.60
C LYS A 130 -23.05 1.99 -16.69
N GLY A 131 -22.76 0.72 -16.38
CA GLY A 131 -22.88 -0.40 -17.30
C GLY A 131 -21.68 -0.60 -18.23
N GLU A 132 -20.69 0.30 -18.22
CA GLU A 132 -19.45 0.12 -18.97
C GLU A 132 -18.40 -0.61 -18.13
N ASN A 133 -17.89 -1.73 -18.64
CA ASN A 133 -16.82 -2.50 -18.00
C ASN A 133 -15.50 -1.69 -17.94
N VAL A 134 -14.73 -1.85 -16.86
CA VAL A 134 -13.47 -1.12 -16.65
C VAL A 134 -12.42 -1.42 -17.72
N LEU A 135 -12.35 -2.65 -18.24
CA LEU A 135 -11.40 -3.02 -19.29
C LEU A 135 -11.77 -2.38 -20.62
N THR A 136 -13.06 -2.27 -20.93
CA THR A 136 -13.54 -1.45 -22.05
C THR A 136 -13.18 0.01 -21.80
N PHE A 137 -13.37 0.49 -20.58
CA PHE A 137 -13.17 1.89 -20.26
C PHE A 137 -11.71 2.34 -20.46
N VAL A 138 -10.77 1.55 -19.95
CA VAL A 138 -9.32 1.81 -20.02
C VAL A 138 -8.69 1.40 -21.36
N ALA A 139 -9.49 0.98 -22.34
CA ALA A 139 -9.03 0.76 -23.72
C ALA A 139 -9.07 2.04 -24.58
N ARG A 140 -9.64 3.14 -24.06
CA ARG A 140 -9.68 4.43 -24.77
C ARG A 140 -8.27 5.03 -24.97
N GLU A 141 -8.15 5.88 -25.99
CA GLU A 141 -6.90 6.53 -26.39
C GLU A 141 -6.11 7.18 -25.24
N PRO A 142 -6.73 7.90 -24.28
CA PRO A 142 -5.97 8.51 -23.17
C PRO A 142 -5.20 7.51 -22.30
N PHE A 143 -5.61 6.24 -22.31
CA PHE A 143 -4.98 5.15 -21.56
C PHE A 143 -3.96 4.36 -22.38
N ALA A 144 -3.81 4.61 -23.69
CA ALA A 144 -3.01 3.77 -24.59
C ALA A 144 -1.57 3.57 -24.08
N HIS A 145 -0.92 4.64 -23.65
CA HIS A 145 0.43 4.60 -23.08
C HIS A 145 0.54 3.77 -21.79
N CYS A 146 -0.55 3.58 -21.03
CA CYS A 146 -0.53 2.71 -19.86
C CYS A 146 -0.47 1.24 -20.26
N GLY A 147 -1.00 0.85 -21.42
CA GLY A 147 -1.00 -0.53 -21.92
C GLY A 147 0.39 -1.07 -22.25
N GLU A 148 1.36 -0.17 -22.48
CA GLU A 148 2.77 -0.50 -22.74
C GLU A 148 3.55 -0.81 -21.46
N LEU A 149 3.00 -0.49 -20.29
CA LEU A 149 3.66 -0.68 -19.01
C LEU A 149 3.57 -2.15 -18.57
N THR A 150 4.72 -2.73 -18.27
CA THR A 150 4.80 -4.05 -17.65
C THR A 150 4.59 -3.96 -16.14
N GLY A 151 3.87 -4.94 -15.60
CA GLY A 151 3.67 -5.07 -14.17
C GLY A 151 2.37 -4.42 -13.68
N SER A 152 1.66 -5.13 -12.82
CA SER A 152 0.34 -4.76 -12.32
C SER A 152 0.35 -3.41 -11.61
N TYR A 153 1.42 -3.09 -10.87
CA TYR A 153 1.56 -1.81 -10.18
C TYR A 153 1.62 -0.63 -11.15
N ALA A 154 2.54 -0.69 -12.13
CA ALA A 154 2.77 0.39 -13.08
C ALA A 154 1.52 0.62 -13.94
N LEU A 155 0.92 -0.47 -14.45
CA LEU A 155 -0.28 -0.44 -15.27
C LEU A 155 -1.45 0.24 -14.57
N TRP A 156 -1.83 -0.25 -13.37
CA TRP A 156 -3.01 0.25 -12.68
C TRP A 156 -2.80 1.63 -12.05
N SER A 157 -1.59 1.95 -11.60
CA SER A 157 -1.26 3.31 -11.15
C SER A 157 -1.25 4.32 -12.29
N CYS A 158 -0.83 3.92 -13.51
CA CYS A 158 -0.96 4.77 -14.69
C CYS A 158 -2.42 5.06 -15.03
N ARG A 159 -3.26 4.02 -15.08
CA ARG A 159 -4.70 4.17 -15.35
C ARG A 159 -5.39 5.07 -14.32
N GLU A 160 -5.07 4.91 -13.03
CA GLU A 160 -5.62 5.79 -11.99
C GLU A 160 -5.20 7.27 -12.20
N ARG A 161 -3.94 7.54 -12.57
CA ARG A 161 -3.49 8.91 -12.89
C ARG A 161 -4.21 9.49 -14.11
N VAL A 162 -4.42 8.69 -15.16
CA VAL A 162 -5.19 9.13 -16.33
C VAL A 162 -6.62 9.47 -15.92
N TRP A 163 -7.27 8.62 -15.11
CA TRP A 163 -8.58 8.92 -14.54
C TRP A 163 -8.60 10.27 -13.81
N ASP A 164 -7.69 10.48 -12.85
CA ASP A 164 -7.66 11.69 -12.04
C ASP A 164 -7.38 12.96 -12.87
N ASN A 165 -6.54 12.87 -13.90
CA ASN A 165 -6.13 14.02 -14.70
C ASN A 165 -7.11 14.35 -15.84
N VAL A 166 -7.74 13.34 -16.44
CA VAL A 166 -8.51 13.51 -17.69
C VAL A 166 -10.02 13.40 -17.46
N PHE A 167 -10.47 12.52 -16.57
CA PHE A 167 -11.88 12.17 -16.45
C PHE A 167 -12.53 12.69 -15.17
N ARG A 168 -11.87 12.54 -14.02
CA ARG A 168 -12.45 12.85 -12.71
C ARG A 168 -13.02 14.26 -12.64
N GLY A 169 -14.33 14.36 -12.40
CA GLY A 169 -15.01 15.64 -12.31
C GLY A 169 -14.92 16.49 -13.58
N ARG A 170 -14.72 15.88 -14.76
CA ARG A 170 -14.67 16.54 -16.07
C ARG A 170 -15.76 16.00 -17.01
N THR A 171 -15.98 16.72 -18.10
CA THR A 171 -16.82 16.26 -19.22
C THR A 171 -15.90 15.89 -20.36
N VAL A 172 -15.98 14.65 -20.84
CA VAL A 172 -15.15 14.11 -21.92
C VAL A 172 -16.11 13.48 -22.93
N GLU A 173 -15.98 13.84 -24.21
CA GLU A 173 -16.84 13.32 -25.29
C GLU A 173 -18.35 13.45 -25.01
N GLY A 174 -18.75 14.56 -24.38
CA GLY A 174 -20.15 14.81 -24.01
C GLY A 174 -20.65 14.07 -22.76
N ALA A 175 -19.86 13.18 -22.17
CA ALA A 175 -20.21 12.47 -20.94
C ALA A 175 -19.61 13.16 -19.70
N ARG A 176 -20.45 13.43 -18.69
CA ARG A 176 -20.02 13.97 -17.39
C ARG A 176 -19.59 12.86 -16.44
N TYR A 177 -18.37 12.94 -15.94
CA TYR A 177 -17.79 11.98 -14.99
C TYR A 177 -17.83 12.50 -13.54
N PRO A 178 -17.98 11.58 -12.55
CA PRO A 178 -18.03 11.93 -11.14
C PRO A 178 -16.69 12.49 -10.66
N ASN A 179 -16.75 13.41 -9.69
CA ASN A 179 -15.57 13.88 -8.98
C ASN A 179 -15.21 12.93 -7.84
N ASP A 180 -14.85 11.70 -8.17
CA ASP A 180 -14.50 10.65 -7.21
C ASP A 180 -13.31 9.82 -7.70
N ARG A 181 -12.73 9.02 -6.80
CA ARG A 181 -11.55 8.18 -7.06
C ARG A 181 -11.86 7.07 -8.06
N PHE A 182 -10.89 6.68 -8.87
CA PHE A 182 -11.04 5.61 -9.87
C PHE A 182 -11.53 4.30 -9.23
N SER A 183 -10.94 3.93 -8.09
CA SER A 183 -11.35 2.77 -7.29
C SER A 183 -12.80 2.82 -6.85
N ALA A 184 -13.31 3.99 -6.45
CA ALA A 184 -14.69 4.15 -6.01
C ALA A 184 -15.68 4.06 -7.17
N VAL A 185 -15.30 4.56 -8.34
CA VAL A 185 -16.18 4.65 -9.51
C VAL A 185 -16.32 3.32 -10.23
N PHE A 186 -15.22 2.55 -10.36
CA PHE A 186 -15.21 1.33 -11.19
C PHE A 186 -15.14 0.02 -10.40
N PHE A 187 -14.62 0.04 -9.18
CA PHE A 187 -14.27 -1.20 -8.46
C PHE A 187 -15.15 -1.48 -7.24
N GLN A 188 -16.27 -0.76 -7.09
CA GLN A 188 -17.14 -0.85 -5.91
C GLN A 188 -18.63 -0.85 -6.31
N PRO A 189 -19.10 -1.86 -7.07
CA PRO A 189 -20.43 -1.83 -7.70
C PRO A 189 -21.59 -1.87 -6.70
N PHE A 190 -21.44 -2.53 -5.55
CA PHE A 190 -22.53 -2.66 -4.56
C PHE A 190 -22.35 -1.77 -3.32
N PHE A 191 -21.11 -1.42 -2.99
CA PHE A 191 -20.77 -0.77 -1.73
C PHE A 191 -19.74 0.32 -1.96
N ALA A 192 -20.20 1.52 -2.33
CA ALA A 192 -19.36 2.68 -2.57
C ALA A 192 -18.48 3.01 -1.35
N GLY A 193 -17.20 3.26 -1.60
CA GLY A 193 -16.18 3.61 -0.61
C GLY A 193 -15.64 2.46 0.25
N GLN A 194 -16.04 1.20 0.03
CA GLN A 194 -15.73 0.12 0.98
C GLN A 194 -14.48 -0.71 0.67
N THR A 195 -13.95 -1.25 1.75
CA THR A 195 -12.75 -2.07 1.87
C THR A 195 -13.10 -3.41 2.54
N PHE A 196 -12.26 -4.44 2.35
CA PHE A 196 -12.61 -5.83 2.68
C PHE A 196 -11.50 -6.59 3.40
N GLY A 197 -11.91 -7.63 4.13
CA GLY A 197 -11.02 -8.49 4.91
C GLY A 197 -10.39 -7.79 6.11
N LEU A 198 -9.53 -8.51 6.82
CA LEU A 198 -8.77 -7.97 7.96
C LEU A 198 -7.99 -6.70 7.57
N GLY A 199 -7.42 -6.67 6.38
CA GLY A 199 -6.64 -5.51 5.93
C GLY A 199 -7.46 -4.33 5.45
N GLN A 200 -8.79 -4.43 5.31
CA GLN A 200 -9.57 -3.38 4.68
C GLN A 200 -8.96 -2.94 3.34
N ILE A 201 -8.71 -3.89 2.43
CA ILE A 201 -8.11 -3.63 1.12
C ILE A 201 -9.21 -3.36 0.09
N ASN A 202 -8.98 -2.43 -0.84
CA ASN A 202 -9.87 -2.21 -1.99
C ASN A 202 -9.39 -3.01 -3.22
N PRO A 203 -10.28 -3.38 -4.15
CA PRO A 203 -9.92 -4.23 -5.30
C PRO A 203 -8.84 -3.65 -6.22
N LEU A 204 -8.85 -2.35 -6.48
CA LEU A 204 -7.83 -1.71 -7.32
C LEU A 204 -6.43 -1.81 -6.68
N THR A 205 -6.33 -1.61 -5.36
CA THR A 205 -5.07 -1.77 -4.63
C THR A 205 -4.58 -3.22 -4.69
N ALA A 206 -5.47 -4.20 -4.56
CA ALA A 206 -5.10 -5.60 -4.71
C ALA A 206 -4.60 -5.92 -6.13
N LEU A 207 -5.29 -5.43 -7.16
CA LEU A 207 -4.85 -5.55 -8.55
C LEU A 207 -3.46 -4.93 -8.75
N LYS A 208 -3.19 -3.73 -8.20
CA LYS A 208 -1.86 -3.11 -8.24
C LYS A 208 -0.78 -4.01 -7.64
N MET A 209 -1.05 -4.65 -6.51
CA MET A 209 -0.09 -5.49 -5.78
C MET A 209 0.05 -6.91 -6.35
N SER A 210 -0.80 -7.31 -7.30
CA SER A 210 -0.96 -8.71 -7.67
C SER A 210 0.33 -9.39 -8.12
N ASP A 211 1.14 -8.74 -8.96
CA ASP A 211 2.41 -9.34 -9.41
C ASP A 211 3.40 -9.54 -8.26
N ARG A 212 3.46 -8.60 -7.31
CA ARG A 212 4.32 -8.70 -6.13
C ARG A 212 3.86 -9.85 -5.23
N VAL A 213 2.56 -9.95 -4.99
CA VAL A 213 1.98 -11.00 -4.15
C VAL A 213 2.13 -12.38 -4.79
N ASN A 214 1.96 -12.48 -6.10
CA ASN A 214 2.25 -13.71 -6.85
C ASN A 214 3.73 -14.10 -6.71
N LYS A 215 4.65 -13.15 -6.90
CA LYS A 215 6.10 -13.40 -6.81
C LYS A 215 6.54 -13.84 -5.41
N VAL A 216 6.04 -13.19 -4.36
CA VAL A 216 6.51 -13.41 -2.98
C VAL A 216 5.78 -14.55 -2.28
N SER A 217 4.47 -14.65 -2.49
CA SER A 217 3.61 -15.60 -1.77
C SER A 217 3.07 -16.75 -2.64
N GLY A 218 3.31 -16.74 -3.95
CA GLY A 218 2.86 -17.79 -4.86
C GLY A 218 1.36 -17.78 -5.17
N TYR A 219 0.59 -16.81 -4.65
CA TYR A 219 -0.84 -16.72 -4.93
C TYR A 219 -1.11 -16.38 -6.41
N PRO A 220 -2.23 -16.85 -6.99
CA PRO A 220 -2.57 -16.53 -8.37
C PRO A 220 -2.63 -15.02 -8.63
N LYS A 221 -2.23 -14.61 -9.85
CA LYS A 221 -2.40 -13.23 -10.28
C LYS A 221 -3.89 -12.90 -10.41
N LEU A 222 -4.27 -11.74 -9.92
CA LEU A 222 -5.60 -11.18 -10.01
C LEU A 222 -5.78 -10.47 -11.35
N GLN A 223 -6.96 -10.62 -11.92
CA GLN A 223 -7.34 -9.99 -13.17
C GLN A 223 -8.63 -9.19 -12.98
N ALA A 224 -8.77 -8.08 -13.71
CA ALA A 224 -9.95 -7.22 -13.57
C ALA A 224 -11.20 -7.74 -14.31
N ASP A 225 -11.05 -8.75 -15.16
CA ASP A 225 -12.15 -9.54 -15.74
C ASP A 225 -12.61 -10.68 -14.83
N ASP A 226 -11.91 -10.94 -13.72
CA ASP A 226 -12.34 -11.82 -12.62
C ASP A 226 -12.54 -11.04 -11.30
N PRO A 227 -13.62 -10.24 -11.20
CA PRO A 227 -13.95 -9.56 -9.96
C PRO A 227 -14.18 -10.51 -8.77
N ILE A 228 -14.72 -11.71 -8.99
CA ILE A 228 -14.95 -12.71 -7.92
C ILE A 228 -13.62 -13.12 -7.30
N GLY A 229 -12.65 -13.52 -8.12
CA GLY A 229 -11.33 -13.90 -7.65
C GLY A 229 -10.62 -12.77 -6.91
N VAL A 230 -10.79 -11.52 -7.34
CA VAL A 230 -10.26 -10.34 -6.65
C VAL A 230 -10.86 -10.19 -5.26
N TYR A 231 -12.20 -10.25 -5.13
CA TYR A 231 -12.86 -10.14 -3.83
C TYR A 231 -12.52 -11.32 -2.90
N GLN A 232 -12.51 -12.55 -3.42
CA GLN A 232 -12.11 -13.72 -2.67
C GLN A 232 -10.69 -13.58 -2.11
N ALA A 233 -9.76 -13.07 -2.92
CA ALA A 233 -8.37 -12.90 -2.48
C ALA A 233 -8.20 -11.86 -1.36
N ILE A 234 -8.95 -10.76 -1.37
CA ILE A 234 -8.83 -9.73 -0.32
C ILE A 234 -9.64 -10.05 0.94
N MET A 235 -10.67 -10.91 0.83
CA MET A 235 -11.48 -11.38 1.95
C MET A 235 -10.87 -12.58 2.68
N ASP A 236 -10.08 -13.40 1.99
CA ASP A 236 -9.33 -14.50 2.60
C ASP A 236 -8.28 -13.96 3.61
N PRO A 237 -8.29 -14.40 4.88
CA PRO A 237 -7.40 -13.85 5.91
C PRO A 237 -5.91 -13.91 5.57
N ASP A 238 -5.44 -15.02 5.01
CA ASP A 238 -4.01 -15.26 4.78
C ASP A 238 -3.51 -14.50 3.56
N ARG A 239 -4.32 -14.47 2.49
CA ARG A 239 -4.06 -13.63 1.32
C ARG A 239 -4.14 -12.15 1.68
N SER A 240 -5.12 -11.75 2.49
CA SER A 240 -5.28 -10.35 2.95
C SER A 240 -3.99 -9.86 3.62
N LEU A 241 -3.40 -10.63 4.54
CA LEU A 241 -2.13 -10.29 5.19
C LEU A 241 -0.97 -10.15 4.19
N ALA A 242 -0.88 -11.01 3.18
CA ALA A 242 0.13 -10.89 2.13
C ALA A 242 -0.05 -9.61 1.30
N TYR A 243 -1.29 -9.25 0.96
CA TYR A 243 -1.58 -7.98 0.30
C TYR A 243 -1.26 -6.77 1.18
N MET A 244 -1.56 -6.82 2.49
CA MET A 244 -1.17 -5.75 3.42
C MET A 244 0.34 -5.54 3.42
N ALA A 245 1.10 -6.63 3.57
CA ALA A 245 2.56 -6.60 3.57
C ALA A 245 3.11 -6.04 2.25
N ALA A 246 2.52 -6.44 1.11
CA ALA A 246 2.88 -5.90 -0.20
C ALA A 246 2.66 -4.39 -0.31
N ILE A 247 1.52 -3.88 0.17
CA ILE A 247 1.18 -2.44 0.16
C ILE A 247 2.17 -1.63 1.00
N LEU A 248 2.47 -2.11 2.20
CA LEU A 248 3.37 -1.44 3.14
C LEU A 248 4.81 -1.43 2.61
N ALA A 249 5.30 -2.58 2.13
CA ALA A 249 6.62 -2.69 1.54
C ALA A 249 6.76 -1.80 0.28
N SER A 250 5.74 -1.79 -0.58
CA SER A 250 5.70 -0.88 -1.74
C SER A 250 5.75 0.59 -1.32
N SER A 251 5.08 0.96 -0.22
CA SER A 251 5.06 2.34 0.28
C SER A 251 6.44 2.77 0.78
N ILE A 252 7.13 1.89 1.53
CA ILE A 252 8.51 2.10 1.98
C ILE A 252 9.44 2.31 0.78
N GLU A 253 9.37 1.41 -0.22
CA GLU A 253 10.21 1.48 -1.42
C GLU A 253 9.97 2.75 -2.25
N VAL A 254 8.69 3.14 -2.42
CA VAL A 254 8.32 4.36 -3.16
C VAL A 254 8.87 5.60 -2.46
N TYR A 255 8.73 5.71 -1.14
CA TYR A 255 9.27 6.85 -0.39
C TYR A 255 10.79 6.92 -0.44
N LYS A 256 11.45 5.77 -0.34
CA LYS A 256 12.91 5.68 -0.46
C LYS A 256 13.38 6.10 -1.84
N ARG A 257 12.73 5.61 -2.90
CA ARG A 257 13.10 5.88 -4.30
C ARG A 257 12.77 7.31 -4.74
N VAL A 258 11.58 7.80 -4.42
CA VAL A 258 11.03 9.05 -4.99
C VAL A 258 11.31 10.25 -4.09
N ALA A 259 11.14 10.10 -2.78
CA ALA A 259 11.31 11.19 -1.82
C ALA A 259 12.67 11.17 -1.10
N ASN A 260 13.51 10.17 -1.35
CA ASN A 260 14.78 9.95 -0.66
C ASN A 260 14.61 9.84 0.87
N PHE A 261 13.53 9.19 1.33
CA PHE A 261 13.27 8.94 2.74
C PHE A 261 13.08 7.45 3.01
N ASP A 262 13.84 6.91 3.96
CA ASP A 262 13.61 5.58 4.48
C ASP A 262 12.62 5.65 5.65
N ILE A 263 11.39 5.16 5.41
CA ILE A 263 10.30 5.14 6.39
C ILE A 263 10.15 3.75 7.05
N SER A 264 11.09 2.83 6.81
CA SER A 264 11.03 1.45 7.35
C SER A 264 11.15 1.36 8.87
N THR A 265 11.49 2.46 9.54
CA THR A 265 11.56 2.52 11.00
C THR A 265 10.35 3.21 11.60
N ASN A 266 9.50 3.90 10.83
CA ASN A 266 8.36 4.65 11.37
C ASN A 266 7.03 4.02 10.92
N PRO A 267 6.43 3.12 11.73
CA PRO A 267 5.17 2.47 11.38
C PRO A 267 4.00 3.44 11.30
N GLY A 268 4.01 4.55 12.04
CA GLY A 268 3.01 5.60 11.92
C GLY A 268 2.94 6.19 10.51
N ILE A 269 4.08 6.49 9.88
CA ILE A 269 4.09 6.97 8.49
C ILE A 269 3.53 5.93 7.51
N THR A 270 3.91 4.66 7.67
CA THR A 270 3.35 3.61 6.81
C THR A 270 1.85 3.39 7.03
N ALA A 271 1.36 3.49 8.28
CA ALA A 271 -0.06 3.40 8.60
C ALA A 271 -0.85 4.60 8.06
N THR A 272 -0.25 5.79 8.08
CA THR A 272 -0.79 6.96 7.37
C THR A 272 -0.97 6.64 5.89
N LEU A 273 0.08 6.17 5.21
CA LEU A 273 0.02 5.84 3.78
C LEU A 273 -0.97 4.73 3.47
N TYR A 274 -1.08 3.74 4.35
CA TYR A 274 -2.08 2.68 4.24
C TYR A 274 -3.51 3.25 4.25
N ASN A 275 -3.78 4.19 5.15
CA ASN A 275 -5.09 4.83 5.29
C ASN A 275 -5.45 5.74 4.12
N VAL A 276 -4.51 6.58 3.69
CA VAL A 276 -4.80 7.65 2.72
C VAL A 276 -4.54 7.25 1.27
N GLY A 277 -3.77 6.19 1.05
CA GLY A 277 -3.38 5.69 -0.27
C GLY A 277 -2.46 6.64 -1.05
N ASP A 278 -2.20 6.24 -2.30
CA ASP A 278 -1.38 6.95 -3.30
C ASP A 278 0.02 7.38 -2.79
N PRO A 279 0.88 6.41 -2.43
CA PRO A 279 2.23 6.71 -1.95
C PRO A 279 3.10 7.38 -3.03
N ASP A 280 2.87 7.11 -4.32
CA ASP A 280 3.66 7.72 -5.41
C ASP A 280 3.45 9.23 -5.49
N LEU A 281 2.19 9.69 -5.53
CA LEU A 281 1.91 11.12 -5.58
C LEU A 281 2.43 11.83 -4.32
N ARG A 282 2.24 11.22 -3.15
CA ARG A 282 2.67 11.81 -1.88
C ARG A 282 4.18 11.90 -1.77
N ALA A 283 4.90 10.85 -2.17
CA ALA A 283 6.35 10.89 -2.24
C ALA A 283 6.84 11.95 -3.24
N ALA A 284 6.21 12.06 -4.41
CA ALA A 284 6.55 13.09 -5.41
C ALA A 284 6.24 14.52 -4.93
N VAL A 285 5.16 14.73 -4.17
CA VAL A 285 4.86 16.02 -3.52
C VAL A 285 5.93 16.36 -2.49
N LEU A 286 6.30 15.41 -1.63
CA LEU A 286 7.34 15.61 -0.62
C LEU A 286 8.71 15.88 -1.25
N ALA A 287 9.09 15.13 -2.28
CA ALA A 287 10.31 15.32 -3.04
C ALA A 287 10.40 16.74 -3.61
N ARG A 288 9.31 17.23 -4.22
CA ARG A 288 9.24 18.60 -4.75
C ARG A 288 9.36 19.67 -3.67
N ARG A 289 8.72 19.47 -2.51
CA ARG A 289 8.83 20.40 -1.36
C ARG A 289 10.25 20.48 -0.79
N ASN A 290 10.99 19.37 -0.87
CA ASN A 290 12.39 19.32 -0.44
C ASN A 290 13.39 19.67 -1.54
N GLY A 291 12.91 19.87 -2.77
CA GLY A 291 13.70 20.46 -3.85
C GLY A 291 14.24 21.83 -3.42
N GLY A 292 15.49 22.13 -3.76
CA GLY A 292 16.11 23.42 -3.43
C GLY A 292 16.52 23.60 -1.96
N GLY A 293 16.62 22.52 -1.17
CA GLY A 293 17.17 22.56 0.19
C GLY A 293 16.14 22.47 1.33
N GLY A 294 14.87 22.18 1.01
CA GLY A 294 13.85 21.93 2.02
C GLY A 294 14.18 20.72 2.91
N ARG A 295 13.73 20.76 4.17
CA ARG A 295 14.01 19.73 5.19
C ARG A 295 12.75 19.12 5.81
N HIS A 296 11.64 19.13 5.06
CA HIS A 296 10.37 18.55 5.48
C HIS A 296 10.47 17.03 5.59
N LEU A 297 10.02 16.48 6.72
CA LEU A 297 9.86 15.04 6.90
C LEU A 297 8.46 14.61 6.44
N PRO A 298 8.25 13.31 6.15
CA PRO A 298 6.90 12.75 6.14
C PRO A 298 6.19 13.02 7.47
N GLU A 299 4.89 13.28 7.40
CA GLU A 299 4.05 13.61 8.55
C GLU A 299 2.91 12.59 8.67
N GLU A 300 2.58 12.22 9.91
CA GLU A 300 1.47 11.32 10.20
C GLU A 300 0.12 12.05 10.06
N ASN A 301 -0.88 11.31 9.60
CA ASN A 301 -2.28 11.65 9.88
C ASN A 301 -2.71 11.06 11.24
N TYR A 302 -3.97 11.25 11.62
CA TYR A 302 -4.54 10.69 12.85
C TYR A 302 -4.37 9.16 13.01
N TYR A 303 -4.32 8.39 11.91
CA TYR A 303 -3.98 6.95 11.95
C TYR A 303 -2.55 6.72 12.42
N GLY A 304 -1.61 7.30 11.68
CA GLY A 304 -0.19 7.13 11.95
C GLY A 304 0.18 7.65 13.33
N TRP A 305 -0.48 8.74 13.74
CA TRP A 305 -0.27 9.33 15.04
C TRP A 305 -0.59 8.37 16.18
N LEU A 306 -1.76 7.72 16.11
CA LEU A 306 -2.17 6.72 17.10
C LEU A 306 -1.17 5.54 17.14
N VAL A 307 -0.75 5.05 15.98
CA VAL A 307 0.18 3.92 15.89
C VAL A 307 1.50 4.24 16.58
N ASN A 308 2.05 5.44 16.35
CA ASN A 308 3.27 5.89 16.99
C ASN A 308 3.09 6.14 18.49
N ASP A 309 1.94 6.68 18.92
CA ASP A 309 1.59 6.90 20.33
C ASP A 309 1.50 5.58 21.11
N ARG A 310 0.98 4.52 20.45
CA ARG A 310 0.82 3.18 21.02
C ARG A 310 1.97 2.23 20.72
N LEU A 311 3.05 2.71 20.09
CA LEU A 311 4.09 1.84 19.52
C LEU A 311 4.78 0.97 20.56
N GLU A 312 5.10 1.53 21.73
CA GLU A 312 5.74 0.80 22.83
C GLU A 312 4.89 -0.39 23.28
N GLU A 313 3.59 -0.16 23.50
CA GLU A 313 2.63 -1.19 23.89
C GLU A 313 2.49 -2.26 22.81
N LEU A 314 2.37 -1.87 21.54
CA LEU A 314 2.23 -2.81 20.42
C LEU A 314 3.48 -3.69 20.23
N ARG A 315 4.68 -3.14 20.46
CA ARG A 315 5.95 -3.89 20.38
C ARG A 315 6.03 -5.01 21.41
N THR A 316 5.34 -4.91 22.54
CA THR A 316 5.31 -6.01 23.53
C THR A 316 4.73 -7.31 22.95
N LEU A 317 3.85 -7.21 21.95
CA LEU A 317 3.23 -8.37 21.28
C LEU A 317 4.11 -8.94 20.15
N PHE A 318 5.01 -8.11 19.62
CA PHE A 318 5.91 -8.39 18.51
C PHE A 318 7.34 -7.95 18.87
N PRO A 319 7.96 -8.54 19.91
CA PRO A 319 9.36 -8.26 20.23
C PRO A 319 10.22 -8.63 19.02
N GLU A 320 11.28 -7.85 18.80
CA GLU A 320 12.18 -7.97 17.65
C GLU A 320 12.47 -9.44 17.33
N SER A 321 12.20 -9.82 16.08
CA SER A 321 12.35 -11.19 15.56
C SER A 321 13.33 -11.22 14.41
#